data_AF-A0A381XQE0-F1
#
_entry.id   AF-A0A381XQE0-F1
#
_cell.length_a   1.000
_cell.length_b   1.000
_cell.length_c   1.000
_cell.angle_alpha   90.00
_cell.angle_beta   90.00
_cell.angle_gamma   90.00
#
_symmetry.space_group_name_H-M   'P 1'
#
loop_
_entity.id
_entity.type
_entity.pdbx_description
1 polymer ?
#
loop_
_entity_poly.entity_id
_entity_poly.type
_entity_poly.pdbx_seq_one_letter_code
_entity_poly.pdbx_strand_id
1 'polypeptide(L)'
;MLNRLVVGSAPLLPRFFIGRIAARYVAGDSLDDGLALVAHLNGQGFAGTLDILGEEVQETDATLRFRDTYLEALDGIANSGADCNVSLKLSA
;
A
#
# COMPACT_ATOMS: atom_id res chain seq x y z
N MET A 1 18.67 15.09 -16.51
CA MET A 1 19.99 14.51 -16.21
C MET A 1 20.07 14.08 -14.74
N LEU A 2 19.98 15.01 -13.77
CA LEU A 2 20.06 14.70 -12.34
C LEU A 2 19.00 13.70 -11.84
N ASN A 3 17.72 13.89 -12.21
CA ASN A 3 16.63 12.99 -11.78
C ASN A 3 16.88 11.52 -12.15
N ARG A 4 17.40 11.27 -13.35
CA ARG A 4 17.68 9.93 -13.86
C ARG A 4 18.85 9.26 -13.12
N LEU A 5 19.83 10.04 -12.67
CA LEU A 5 20.95 9.57 -11.84
C LEU A 5 20.49 9.23 -10.42
N VAL A 6 19.60 10.04 -9.84
CA VAL A 6 19.00 9.78 -8.52
C VAL A 6 18.18 8.49 -8.57
N VAL A 7 17.28 8.34 -9.55
CA VAL A 7 16.47 7.12 -9.70
C VAL A 7 17.35 5.90 -10.00
N GLY A 8 18.35 6.04 -10.88
CA GLY A 8 19.26 4.95 -11.23
C GLY A 8 20.18 4.49 -10.11
N SER A 9 20.43 5.32 -9.08
CA SER A 9 21.25 4.96 -7.92
C SER A 9 20.43 4.48 -6.72
N ALA A 10 19.10 4.64 -6.73
CA ALA A 10 18.23 4.20 -5.65
C ALA A 10 18.40 2.70 -5.27
N PRO A 11 18.58 1.75 -6.22
CA PRO A 11 18.79 0.33 -5.87
C PRO A 11 20.09 0.05 -5.09
N LEU A 12 21.05 0.98 -5.09
CA LEU A 12 22.32 0.84 -4.38
C LEU A 12 22.23 1.29 -2.91
N LEU A 13 21.13 1.98 -2.54
CA LEU A 13 20.93 2.43 -1.17
C LEU A 13 20.50 1.26 -0.28
N PRO A 14 20.98 1.18 0.98
CA PRO A 14 20.48 0.20 1.93
C PRO A 14 18.96 0.31 2.11
N ARG A 15 18.27 -0.83 2.17
CA ARG A 15 16.80 -0.92 2.30
C ARG A 15 16.24 -0.06 3.44
N PHE A 16 16.96 0.06 4.55
CA PHE A 16 16.50 0.85 5.70
C PHE A 16 16.47 2.37 5.43
N PHE A 17 17.36 2.88 4.58
CA PHE A 17 17.32 4.30 4.19
C PHE A 17 16.12 4.58 3.28
N ILE A 18 15.86 3.69 2.32
CA ILE A 18 14.70 3.78 1.42
C ILE A 18 13.41 3.71 2.25
N GLY A 19 13.31 2.71 3.13
CA GLY A 19 12.15 2.53 4.03
C GLY A 19 11.90 3.75 4.92
N ARG A 20 12.95 4.38 5.48
CA ARG A 20 12.78 5.59 6.31
C ARG A 20 12.22 6.78 5.53
N ILE A 21 12.57 6.91 4.25
CA ILE A 21 12.02 7.97 3.39
C ILE A 21 10.58 7.62 2.98
N ALA A 22 10.33 6.35 2.63
CA ALA A 22 9.01 5.87 2.21
C ALA A 22 7.98 5.86 3.35
N ALA A 23 8.38 5.65 4.61
CA ALA A 23 7.49 5.56 5.77
C ALA A 23 6.62 6.80 6.03
N ARG A 24 6.95 7.94 5.42
CA ARG A 24 6.09 9.14 5.45
C ARG A 24 4.86 9.02 4.53
N TYR A 25 4.92 8.14 3.54
CA TYR A 25 3.95 8.01 2.44
C TYR A 25 3.35 6.60 2.33
N VAL A 26 3.99 5.59 2.90
CA VAL A 26 3.57 4.18 2.86
C VAL A 26 3.39 3.70 4.29
N ALA A 27 2.21 3.13 4.58
CA ALA A 27 1.85 2.67 5.91
C ALA A 27 2.70 1.47 6.38
N GLY A 28 3.06 0.58 5.45
CA GLY A 28 3.87 -0.60 5.70
C GLY A 28 3.79 -1.56 4.51
N ASP A 29 4.28 -2.78 4.71
CA ASP A 29 4.35 -3.81 3.67
C ASP A 29 3.21 -4.84 3.80
N SER A 30 2.36 -4.72 4.82
CA SER A 30 1.23 -5.62 5.09
C SER A 30 -0.10 -4.89 5.24
N LEU A 31 -1.20 -5.63 5.06
CA LEU A 31 -2.55 -5.12 5.34
C LEU A 31 -2.69 -4.68 6.80
N ASP A 32 -2.12 -5.43 7.74
CA ASP A 32 -2.15 -5.14 9.17
C ASP A 32 -1.50 -3.78 9.50
N ASP A 33 -0.37 -3.45 8.85
CA ASP A 33 0.27 -2.14 9.01
C ASP A 33 -0.66 -1.00 8.54
N GLY A 34 -1.33 -1.22 7.41
CA GLY A 34 -2.31 -0.28 6.87
C GLY A 34 -3.50 -0.07 7.80
N LEU A 35 -4.10 -1.16 8.29
CA LEU A 35 -5.24 -1.12 9.20
C LEU A 35 -4.87 -0.49 10.54
N ALA A 36 -3.68 -0.79 11.08
CA ALA A 36 -3.19 -0.18 12.31
C ALA A 36 -3.03 1.35 12.18
N LEU A 37 -2.50 1.82 11.04
CA LEU A 37 -2.39 3.25 10.77
C LEU A 37 -3.77 3.91 10.60
N VAL A 38 -4.69 3.27 9.88
CA VAL A 38 -6.06 3.78 9.73
C VAL A 38 -6.76 3.85 11.07
N ALA A 39 -6.67 2.83 11.91
CA ALA A 39 -7.24 2.84 13.26
C ALA A 39 -6.68 4.00 14.12
N HIS A 40 -5.37 4.28 14.01
CA HIS A 40 -4.76 5.43 14.66
C HIS A 40 -5.36 6.76 14.16
N LEU A 41 -5.55 6.91 12.84
CA LEU A 41 -6.13 8.11 12.23
C LEU A 41 -7.63 8.26 12.52
N ASN A 42 -8.37 7.16 12.57
CA ASN A 42 -9.77 7.14 13.01
C ASN A 42 -9.89 7.67 14.44
N GLY A 43 -8.97 7.30 15.34
CA GLY A 43 -8.88 7.85 16.70
C GLY A 43 -8.65 9.37 16.74
N GLN A 44 -8.18 9.97 15.65
CA GLN A 44 -8.01 11.42 15.47
C GLN A 44 -9.17 12.08 14.71
N GLY A 45 -10.19 11.31 14.33
CA GLY A 45 -11.39 11.81 13.63
C GLY A 45 -11.29 11.82 12.10
N PHE A 46 -10.28 11.14 11.52
CA PHE A 46 -10.15 11.01 10.06
C PHE A 46 -10.64 9.64 9.58
N ALA A 47 -11.37 9.61 8.46
CA ALA A 47 -11.58 8.37 7.70
C ALA A 47 -10.34 8.04 6.86
N GLY A 48 -10.14 6.75 6.58
CA GLY A 48 -9.01 6.24 5.78
C GLY A 48 -9.40 5.74 4.39
N THR A 49 -8.41 5.71 3.50
CA THR A 49 -8.46 4.97 2.23
C THR A 49 -7.17 4.19 2.09
N LEU A 50 -7.25 2.87 1.96
CA LEU A 50 -6.11 2.02 1.63
C LEU A 50 -5.90 1.98 0.11
N ASP A 51 -4.67 2.22 -0.34
CA ASP A 51 -4.24 1.97 -1.72
C ASP A 51 -3.25 0.80 -1.72
N ILE A 52 -3.62 -0.30 -2.36
CA ILE A 52 -2.79 -1.50 -2.47
C ILE A 52 -1.81 -1.27 -3.63
N LEU A 53 -0.54 -1.15 -3.29
CA LEU A 53 0.52 -0.94 -4.28
C LEU A 53 0.88 -2.27 -4.92
N GLY A 54 0.67 -2.37 -6.24
CA GLY A 54 1.07 -3.50 -7.07
C GLY A 54 1.74 -3.03 -8.35
N GLU A 55 2.50 -3.92 -8.97
CA GLU A 55 3.00 -3.71 -10.33
C GLU A 55 1.86 -3.95 -11.33
N GLU A 56 1.91 -3.27 -12.49
CA GLU A 56 0.92 -3.46 -13.56
C GLU A 56 0.88 -4.92 -13.98
N VAL A 57 -0.33 -5.50 -14.00
CA VAL A 57 -0.50 -6.93 -14.17
C VAL A 57 -0.93 -7.25 -15.59
N GLN A 58 -0.11 -8.02 -16.31
CA GLN A 58 -0.42 -8.42 -17.71
C GLN A 58 -0.80 -9.90 -17.84
N GLU A 59 -0.59 -10.69 -16.78
CA GLU A 59 -0.83 -12.13 -16.76
C GLU A 59 -2.07 -12.46 -15.95
N THR A 60 -2.95 -13.32 -16.48
CA THR A 60 -4.22 -13.68 -15.83
C THR A 60 -4.05 -14.18 -14.40
N ASP A 61 -3.05 -15.04 -14.16
CA ASP A 61 -2.78 -15.59 -12.82
C ASP A 61 -2.38 -14.50 -11.82
N ALA A 62 -1.66 -13.49 -12.28
CA ALA A 62 -1.28 -12.37 -11.44
C ALA A 62 -2.48 -11.47 -11.14
N THR A 63 -3.41 -11.27 -12.10
CA THR A 63 -4.64 -10.49 -11.87
C THR A 63 -5.53 -11.18 -10.84
N LEU A 64 -5.63 -12.51 -10.89
CA LEU A 64 -6.38 -13.29 -9.90
C LEU A 64 -5.78 -13.14 -8.49
N ARG A 65 -4.45 -13.18 -8.36
CA ARG A 65 -3.80 -12.93 -7.07
C ARG A 65 -4.05 -11.51 -6.57
N PHE A 66 -4.02 -10.52 -7.45
CA PHE A 66 -4.24 -9.13 -7.07
C PHE A 66 -5.69 -8.87 -6.63
N ARG A 67 -6.66 -9.48 -7.33
CA ARG A 67 -8.06 -9.55 -6.88
C ARG A 67 -8.16 -10.12 -5.47
N ASP A 68 -7.48 -11.22 -5.19
CA ASP A 68 -7.53 -11.88 -3.88
C ASP A 68 -6.97 -10.97 -2.78
N THR A 69 -5.93 -10.17 -3.06
CA THR A 69 -5.44 -9.14 -2.13
C THR A 69 -6.50 -8.06 -1.85
N TYR A 70 -7.31 -7.64 -2.83
CA TYR A 70 -8.42 -6.72 -2.58
C TYR A 70 -9.52 -7.34 -1.73
N LEU A 71 -9.84 -8.61 -1.96
CA LEU A 71 -10.83 -9.33 -1.14
C LEU A 71 -10.35 -9.44 0.30
N GLU A 72 -9.09 -9.80 0.51
CA GLU A 72 -8.46 -9.82 1.84
C GLU A 72 -8.50 -8.43 2.52
N ALA A 73 -8.22 -7.36 1.78
CA ALA A 73 -8.31 -6.00 2.30
C ALA A 73 -9.74 -5.60 2.70
N LEU A 74 -10.74 -5.96 1.90
CA LEU A 74 -12.15 -5.70 2.21
C LEU A 74 -12.59 -6.47 3.47
N ASP A 75 -12.22 -7.75 3.57
CA ASP A 75 -12.49 -8.55 4.76
C ASP A 75 -11.77 -7.98 5.99
N GLY A 76 -10.51 -7.57 5.86
CA GLY A 76 -9.74 -6.94 6.94
C GLY A 76 -10.35 -5.63 7.43
N ILE A 77 -10.79 -4.75 6.50
CA ILE A 77 -11.51 -3.52 6.85
C ILE A 77 -12.79 -3.86 7.61
N ALA A 78 -13.61 -4.77 7.10
CA ALA A 78 -14.86 -5.17 7.75
C ALA A 78 -14.63 -5.75 9.16
N ASN A 79 -13.63 -6.61 9.32
CA ASN A 79 -13.32 -7.28 10.58
C ASN A 79 -12.67 -6.36 11.62
N SER A 80 -11.91 -5.35 11.18
CA SER A 80 -11.27 -4.37 12.08
C SER A 80 -12.23 -3.33 12.63
N GLY A 81 -13.36 -3.09 11.95
CA GLY A 81 -14.27 -1.98 12.26
C GLY A 81 -13.67 -0.60 11.95
N ALA A 82 -12.58 -0.54 11.18
CA ALA A 82 -11.97 0.71 10.77
C ALA A 82 -12.91 1.49 9.84
N ASP A 83 -13.00 2.82 10.04
CA ASP A 83 -13.64 3.73 9.10
C ASP A 83 -12.69 3.93 7.91
N CYS A 84 -12.79 3.01 6.96
CA CYS A 84 -11.86 2.85 5.87
C CYS A 84 -12.56 2.40 4.59
N ASN A 85 -12.05 2.85 3.45
CA ASN A 85 -12.36 2.28 2.13
C ASN A 85 -11.06 1.82 1.43
N VAL A 86 -11.19 1.24 0.24
CA VAL A 86 -10.06 0.81 -0.60
C VAL A 86 -10.13 1.47 -1.97
N SER A 87 -8.99 1.91 -2.50
CA SER A 87 -8.85 2.40 -3.87
C SER A 87 -8.45 1.25 -4.78
N LEU A 88 -9.21 1.02 -5.85
CA LEU A 88 -8.93 -0.04 -6.82
C LEU A 88 -8.57 0.55 -8.19
N LYS A 89 -7.55 -0.01 -8.82
CA LYS A 89 -7.14 0.33 -10.19
C LYS A 89 -7.58 -0.79 -11.14
N LEU A 90 -8.38 -0.47 -12.16
CA LEU A 90 -8.91 -1.45 -13.13
C LEU A 90 -7.83 -2.07 -14.04
N SER A 91 -6.66 -1.45 -14.11
CA SER A 91 -5.51 -1.92 -14.88
C SER A 91 -4.59 -2.86 -14.09
N ALA A 92 -4.88 -3.06 -12.82
CA ALA A 92 -4.12 -3.93 -11.94
C ALA A 92 -4.81 -5.29 -11.79
#